data_AF-A0A9D1TB01-F1
#
_entry.id   AF-A0A9D1TB01-F1
#
_cell.length_a   1.000
_cell.length_b   1.000
_cell.length_c   1.000
_cell.angle_alpha   90.00
_cell.angle_beta   90.00
_cell.angle_gamma   90.00
#
_symmetry.space_group_name_H-M   'P 1'
#
loop_
_entity.id
_entity.type
_entity.pdbx_description
1 polymer ?
#
loop_
_entity_poly.entity_id
_entity_poly.type
_entity_poly.pdbx_seq_one_letter_code
_entity_poly.pdbx_strand_id
1 'polypeptide(L)'
;MARTSNVFARVEPEVKEQAEIVLEQLGIPMSNAIGMFLRQVVLQRGLPFEMKLPERHPLDMSSISREQFDREMRKGMEDLRAGRTRSADEVHAQMRAAMQRERGI
;
A
#
# COMPACT_ATOMS: atom_id res chain seq x y z
N MET A 1 -27.27 19.15 26.14
CA MET A 1 -26.39 18.20 26.85
C MET A 1 -25.84 17.21 25.83
N ALA A 2 -24.53 17.18 25.59
CA ALA A 2 -23.94 16.19 24.70
C ALA A 2 -24.05 14.81 25.38
N ARG A 3 -24.81 13.88 24.78
CA ARG A 3 -24.85 12.49 25.25
C ARG A 3 -23.54 11.83 24.85
N THR A 4 -22.64 11.66 25.80
CA THR A 4 -21.43 10.85 25.66
C THR A 4 -21.81 9.37 25.78
N SER A 5 -21.25 8.53 24.91
CA SER A 5 -21.36 7.07 24.98
C SER A 5 -19.96 6.47 25.09
N ASN A 6 -19.83 5.40 25.87
CA ASN A 6 -18.57 4.66 26.00
C ASN A 6 -18.40 3.68 24.83
N VAL A 7 -17.15 3.48 24.40
CA VAL A 7 -16.77 2.51 23.36
C VAL A 7 -15.77 1.54 23.98
N PHE A 8 -16.08 0.25 23.94
CA PHE A 8 -15.19 -0.82 24.41
C PHE A 8 -14.85 -1.73 23.24
N ALA A 9 -13.55 -1.92 22.99
CA ALA A 9 -13.05 -2.80 21.93
C ALA A 9 -11.94 -3.69 22.50
N ARG A 10 -11.93 -4.97 22.09
CA ARG A 10 -10.81 -5.86 22.35
C ARG A 10 -9.78 -5.66 21.24
N VAL A 11 -8.53 -5.44 21.64
CA VAL A 11 -7.40 -5.22 20.75
C VAL A 11 -6.25 -6.06 21.27
N GLU A 12 -5.46 -6.62 20.37
CA GLU A 12 -4.22 -7.31 20.75
C GLU A 12 -3.26 -6.33 21.43
N PRO A 13 -2.60 -6.72 22.55
CA PRO A 13 -1.73 -5.82 23.30
C PRO A 13 -0.63 -5.18 22.44
N GLU A 14 -0.02 -5.98 21.56
CA GLU A 14 1.06 -5.52 20.66
C GLU A 14 0.56 -4.46 19.68
N VAL A 15 -0.60 -4.69 19.05
CA VAL A 15 -1.22 -3.73 18.12
C VAL A 15 -1.57 -2.42 18.84
N LYS A 16 -2.08 -2.52 20.07
CA LYS A 16 -2.38 -1.34 20.89
C LYS A 16 -1.12 -0.52 21.15
N GLU A 17 -0.04 -1.15 21.58
CA GLU A 17 1.23 -0.48 21.89
C GLU A 17 1.82 0.20 20.66
N GLN A 18 1.86 -0.51 19.52
CA GLN A 18 2.33 0.06 18.26
C GLN A 18 1.50 1.27 17.83
N ALA A 19 0.17 1.19 17.93
CA ALA A 19 -0.71 2.30 17.59
C ALA A 19 -0.50 3.50 18.54
N GLU A 20 -0.28 3.25 19.84
CA GLU A 20 -0.05 4.29 20.84
C GLU A 20 1.24 5.06 20.55
N ILE A 21 2.33 4.36 20.22
CA ILE A 21 3.61 5.00 19.82
C ILE A 21 3.43 5.92 18.61
N VAL A 22 2.73 5.46 17.56
CA VAL A 22 2.51 6.26 16.35
C VAL A 22 1.65 7.49 16.65
N LEU A 23 0.60 7.32 17.45
CA LEU A 23 -0.32 8.41 17.80
C LEU A 23 0.33 9.44 18.73
N GLU A 24 1.20 9.01 19.66
CA GLU A 24 1.99 9.91 20.51
C GLU A 24 2.95 10.78 19.70
N GLN A 25 3.61 10.22 18.69
CA GLN A 25 4.47 10.99 17.78
C GLN A 25 3.69 12.06 17.02
N LEU A 26 2.41 11.82 16.76
CA LEU A 26 1.49 12.79 16.14
C LEU A 26 0.87 13.76 17.16
N GLY A 27 1.11 13.57 18.46
CA GLY A 27 0.50 14.35 19.54
C GLY A 27 -1.00 14.08 19.72
N ILE A 28 -1.48 12.91 19.31
CA ILE A 28 -2.90 12.54 19.32
C ILE A 28 -3.13 11.46 20.38
N PRO A 29 -3.96 11.70 21.41
CA PRO A 29 -4.36 10.66 22.34
C PRO A 29 -5.19 9.56 21.65
N MET A 30 -5.05 8.31 22.11
CA MET A 30 -5.77 7.14 21.57
C MET A 30 -7.30 7.36 21.50
N SER A 31 -7.90 7.93 22.54
CA SER A 31 -9.34 8.24 22.58
C SER A 31 -9.76 9.26 21.51
N ASN A 32 -8.92 10.26 21.23
CA ASN A 32 -9.16 11.24 20.18
C ASN A 32 -9.08 10.61 18.80
N ALA A 33 -8.12 9.70 18.57
CA ALA A 33 -7.99 8.96 17.32
C ALA A 33 -9.23 8.10 17.03
N ILE A 34 -9.77 7.39 18.04
CA ILE A 34 -11.03 6.64 17.91
C ILE A 34 -12.19 7.58 17.55
N GLY A 35 -12.28 8.75 18.20
CA GLY A 35 -13.28 9.76 17.87
C GLY A 35 -13.15 10.29 16.44
N MET A 36 -11.92 10.48 15.95
CA MET A 36 -11.65 10.91 14.57
C MET A 36 -12.05 9.84 13.56
N PHE A 37 -11.73 8.56 13.83
CA PHE A 37 -12.16 7.44 13.02
C PHE A 37 -13.69 7.39 12.86
N LEU A 38 -14.42 7.46 13.98
CA LEU A 38 -15.89 7.46 13.97
C LEU A 38 -16.47 8.66 13.19
N ARG A 39 -15.87 9.85 13.33
CA ARG A 39 -16.29 11.03 12.56
C ARG A 39 -16.07 10.83 11.05
N GLN A 40 -14.95 10.23 10.65
CA GLN A 40 -14.71 9.95 9.24
C GLN A 40 -15.69 8.92 8.67
N VAL A 41 -16.04 7.89 9.45
CA VAL A 41 -17.06 6.91 9.05
C VAL A 41 -18.40 7.60 8.76
N VAL A 42 -18.82 8.51 9.63
CA VAL A 42 -20.07 9.28 9.45
C VAL A 42 -19.97 10.21 8.24
N LEU A 43 -18.85 10.92 8.08
CA LEU A 43 -18.66 11.90 7.01
C LEU A 43 -18.66 11.24 5.62
N GLN A 44 -17.96 10.11 5.49
CA GLN A 44 -17.78 9.41 4.21
C GLN A 44 -18.93 8.43 3.91
N ARG A 45 -19.81 8.16 4.89
CA ARG A 45 -20.80 7.08 4.83
C ARG A 45 -20.16 5.73 4.44
N GLY A 46 -18.96 5.47 4.95
CA GLY A 46 -18.11 4.36 4.56
C GLY A 46 -16.90 4.22 5.47
N LEU A 47 -15.97 3.32 5.16
CA LEU A 47 -14.73 3.20 5.91
C LEU A 47 -13.72 4.26 5.47
N PRO A 48 -12.94 4.83 6.40
CA PRO A 48 -11.98 5.90 6.11
C PRO A 48 -10.68 5.41 5.48
N PHE A 49 -10.71 4.22 4.90
CA PHE A 49 -9.63 3.60 4.15
C PHE A 49 -10.25 2.70 3.08
N GLU A 50 -9.52 2.50 1.98
CA GLU A 50 -9.98 1.64 0.90
C GLU A 50 -9.95 0.17 1.33
N MET A 51 -11.07 -0.54 1.18
CA MET A 51 -11.10 -1.99 1.35
C MET A 51 -10.69 -2.69 0.07
N LYS A 52 -9.39 -2.73 -0.21
CA LYS A 52 -8.82 -3.49 -1.32
C LYS A 52 -8.13 -4.74 -0.79
N LEU A 53 -8.41 -5.89 -1.39
CA LEU A 53 -7.49 -7.02 -1.32
C LEU A 53 -6.19 -6.58 -2.02
N PRO A 54 -5.00 -6.91 -1.50
CA PRO A 54 -3.75 -6.58 -2.16
C PRO A 54 -3.81 -7.15 -3.58
N GLU A 55 -3.75 -6.26 -4.58
CA GLU A 55 -3.83 -6.67 -5.98
C GLU A 55 -2.61 -7.53 -6.31
N ARG A 56 -2.80 -8.85 -6.32
CA ARG A 56 -1.92 -9.78 -7.04
C ARG A 56 -2.34 -9.83 -8.51
N HIS A 57 -2.34 -8.68 -9.18
CA HIS A 57 -2.42 -8.66 -10.63
C HIS A 57 -0.99 -8.54 -11.16
N PRO A 58 -0.46 -9.54 -11.89
CA PRO A 58 0.63 -9.28 -12.81
C PRO A 58 0.16 -8.14 -13.71
N LEU A 59 0.98 -7.08 -13.84
CA LEU A 59 0.68 -5.88 -14.62
C LEU A 59 0.07 -6.26 -15.98
N ASP A 60 -1.25 -6.17 -16.09
CA ASP A 60 -1.95 -6.34 -17.35
C ASP A 60 -1.79 -5.05 -18.14
N MET A 61 -1.27 -5.14 -19.37
CA MET A 61 -1.11 -4.01 -20.28
C MET A 61 -2.43 -3.27 -20.56
N SER A 62 -3.58 -3.89 -20.26
CA SER A 62 -4.90 -3.27 -20.43
C SER A 62 -5.25 -2.20 -19.39
N SER A 63 -4.55 -2.13 -18.25
CA SER A 63 -4.93 -1.28 -17.10
C SER A 63 -4.07 -0.03 -16.91
N ILE A 64 -3.03 0.18 -17.74
CA ILE A 64 -2.19 1.37 -17.66
C ILE A 64 -2.80 2.52 -18.47
N SER A 65 -2.89 3.70 -17.87
CA SER A 65 -3.24 4.92 -18.61
C SER A 65 -2.13 5.25 -19.62
N ARG A 66 -2.48 5.95 -20.70
CA ARG A 66 -1.51 6.39 -21.72
C ARG A 66 -0.35 7.17 -21.11
N GLU A 67 -0.63 8.03 -20.13
CA GLU A 67 0.39 8.80 -19.41
C GLU A 67 1.35 7.93 -18.61
N GLN A 68 0.86 6.86 -18.00
CA GLN A 68 1.66 5.91 -17.25
C GLN A 68 2.57 5.11 -18.18
N PHE A 69 2.04 4.65 -19.32
CA PHE A 69 2.84 4.01 -20.37
C PHE A 69 3.95 4.94 -20.88
N ASP A 70 3.61 6.18 -21.25
CA ASP A 70 4.56 7.15 -21.79
C ASP A 70 5.67 7.49 -20.80
N ARG A 71 5.35 7.53 -19.50
CA ARG A 71 6.33 7.74 -18.44
C ARG A 71 7.31 6.56 -18.31
N GLU A 72 6.81 5.33 -18.29
CA GLU A 72 7.68 4.16 -18.17
C GLU A 72 8.54 3.95 -19.42
N MET A 73 7.99 4.21 -20.62
CA MET A 73 8.76 4.20 -21.88
C MET A 73 9.88 5.24 -21.90
N ARG A 74 9.66 6.43 -21.33
CA ARG A 74 10.67 7.47 -21.22
C ARG A 74 11.84 7.04 -20.34
N LYS A 75 11.57 6.42 -19.20
CA LYS A 75 12.60 5.84 -18.32
C LYS A 75 13.44 4.80 -19.07
N GLY A 76 12.78 3.90 -19.80
CA GLY A 76 13.48 2.91 -20.65
C GLY A 76 14.38 3.56 -21.70
N MET A 77 13.92 4.64 -22.35
CA MET A 77 14.73 5.38 -23.33
C MET A 77 15.93 6.09 -22.69
N GLU A 78 15.79 6.59 -21.46
CA GLU A 78 16.90 7.17 -20.70
C GLU A 78 17.92 6.11 -20.27
N ASP A 79 17.47 4.93 -19.86
CA ASP A 79 18.34 3.79 -19.52
C ASP A 79 19.12 3.30 -20.75
N LEU A 80 18.47 3.23 -21.92
CA LEU A 80 19.14 2.94 -23.20
C LEU A 80 20.25 3.96 -23.51
N ARG A 81 19.94 5.26 -23.38
CA ARG A 81 20.91 6.34 -23.64
C ARG A 81 22.08 6.32 -22.65
N ALA A 82 21.83 5.95 -21.41
CA ALA A 82 22.84 5.86 -20.36
C ALA A 82 23.60 4.52 -20.36
N GLY A 83 23.32 3.61 -21.31
CA GLY A 83 23.98 2.31 -21.40
C GLY A 83 23.60 1.33 -20.27
N ARG A 84 22.53 1.61 -19.52
CA ARG A 84 22.00 0.73 -18.45
C ARG A 84 21.15 -0.39 -19.04
N THR A 85 21.72 -1.11 -20.00
CA THR A 85 21.06 -2.19 -20.72
C THR A 85 21.53 -3.54 -20.22
N ARG A 86 20.66 -4.55 -20.31
CA ARG A 86 21.02 -5.95 -20.06
C ARG A 86 20.77 -6.77 -21.31
N SER A 87 21.56 -7.82 -21.50
CA SER A 87 21.36 -8.72 -22.63
C SER A 87 20.06 -9.51 -22.44
N ALA A 88 19.42 -9.87 -23.55
CA ALA A 88 18.20 -10.66 -23.53
C ALA A 88 18.41 -12.01 -22.82
N ASP A 89 19.58 -12.63 -23.02
CA ASP A 89 19.93 -13.91 -22.42
C ASP A 89 20.07 -13.83 -20.90
N GLU A 90 20.69 -12.77 -20.38
CA GLU A 90 20.81 -12.52 -18.93
C GLU A 90 19.44 -12.29 -18.29
N VAL A 91 18.58 -11.49 -18.93
CA VAL A 91 17.23 -11.23 -18.46
C VAL A 91 16.42 -12.53 -18.46
N HIS A 92 16.52 -13.32 -19.53
CA HIS A 92 15.80 -14.59 -19.64
C HIS A 92 16.25 -15.61 -18.57
N ALA A 93 17.55 -15.68 -18.27
CA ALA A 93 18.07 -16.49 -17.19
C ALA A 93 17.57 -16.02 -15.81
N GLN A 94 17.59 -14.70 -15.54
CA GLN A 94 17.12 -14.12 -14.29
C GLN A 94 15.62 -14.34 -14.06
N MET A 95 14.79 -14.16 -15.09
CA MET A 95 13.34 -14.37 -15.00
C MET A 95 13.00 -15.83 -14.71
N ARG A 96 13.70 -16.78 -15.34
CA ARG A 96 13.53 -18.21 -15.05
C ARG A 96 13.90 -18.55 -13.61
N ALA A 97 15.01 -18.00 -13.10
CA ALA A 97 15.43 -18.20 -11.71
C ALA A 97 14.44 -17.58 -10.70
N ALA A 98 13.88 -16.40 -11.00
CA ALA A 98 12.89 -15.74 -10.15
C ALA A 98 11.57 -16.53 -10.10
N MET A 99 11.07 -17.03 -11.23
CA MET A 99 9.87 -17.86 -11.29
C MET A 99 10.02 -19.21 -10.57
N GLN A 100 11.24 -19.78 -10.55
CA GLN A 100 11.53 -21.00 -9.80
C GLN A 100 11.51 -20.75 -8.28
N ARG A 101 12.03 -19.60 -7.82
CA ARG A 101 12.00 -19.20 -6.41
C ARG A 101 10.60 -18.92 -5.89
N GLU A 102 9.73 -18.32 -6.69
CA GLU A 102 8.32 -18.07 -6.31
C GLU A 102 7.46 -19.34 -6.27
N ARG A 103 7.88 -20.42 -6.95
CA ARG A 103 7.16 -21.70 -6.99
C ARG A 103 7.56 -22.70 -5.90
N GLY A 104 8.49 -22.35 -5.01
CA GLY A 104 8.77 -23.14 -3.82
C GLY A 104 9.22 -24.58 -4.11
N ILE A 105 10.27 -24.73 -4.94
CA ILE A 105 11.16 -25.89 -4.91
C ILE A 105 12.55 -25.39 -4.50
#